data_AF-A0A1B9N2E7-F1
#
_entry.id   AF-A0A1B9N2E7-F1
#
_cell.length_a   1.000
_cell.length_b   1.000
_cell.length_c   1.000
_cell.angle_alpha   90.00
_cell.angle_beta   90.00
_cell.angle_gamma   90.00
#
_symmetry.space_group_name_H-M   'P 1'
#
loop_
_entity.id
_entity.type
_entity.pdbx_description
1 polymer ?
#
loop_
_entity_poly.entity_id
_entity_poly.type
_entity_poly.pdbx_seq_one_letter_code
_entity_poly.pdbx_strand_id
1 'polypeptide(L)'
;MTPSALDRWITQARQSSLLAYAQEGIALTSPENIQLTTGNSLTLTSESQTDINALKNVTFSSAEAVGLFTQKSGMKLFANQGDIEVQAQNANLNMAAKQDIKVDSVDGKVTITAKDNLTLICGGSYIKISSEGIELGAQDNVLS
;
A
#
# COMPACT_ATOMS: atom_id res chain seq x y z
N MET A 1 14.13 11.43 -18.70
CA MET A 1 14.86 10.84 -19.85
C MET A 1 15.62 11.96 -20.54
N THR A 2 16.91 11.78 -20.83
CA THR A 2 17.64 12.72 -21.70
C THR A 2 17.10 12.60 -23.13
N PRO A 3 17.14 13.66 -23.96
CA PRO A 3 16.72 13.61 -25.36
C PRO A 3 17.31 12.41 -26.14
N SER A 4 18.56 12.03 -25.80
CA SER A 4 19.30 10.91 -26.40
C SER A 4 18.79 9.48 -26.11
N ALA A 5 17.91 9.30 -25.12
CA ALA A 5 17.28 8.00 -24.85
C ALA A 5 15.97 7.84 -25.64
N LEU A 6 15.24 8.94 -25.84
CA LEU A 6 14.02 9.01 -26.65
C LEU A 6 14.32 8.85 -28.15
N ASP A 7 15.34 9.55 -28.64
CA ASP A 7 15.76 9.45 -30.06
C ASP A 7 16.19 8.03 -30.45
N ARG A 8 16.84 7.31 -29.52
CA ARG A 8 17.23 5.91 -29.74
C ARG A 8 16.03 4.97 -29.85
N TRP A 9 14.97 5.19 -29.08
CA TRP A 9 13.79 4.33 -29.11
C TRP A 9 13.00 4.51 -30.41
N ILE A 10 12.81 5.76 -30.85
CA ILE A 10 12.15 6.08 -32.13
C ILE A 10 12.97 5.55 -33.31
N THR A 11 14.29 5.74 -33.29
CA THR A 11 15.19 5.33 -34.38
C THR A 11 15.37 3.79 -34.43
N GLN A 12 15.25 3.10 -33.28
CA GLN A 12 15.30 1.62 -33.22
C GLN A 12 13.94 0.94 -33.38
N ALA A 13 12.82 1.67 -33.25
CA ALA A 13 11.48 1.15 -33.49
C ALA A 13 11.29 0.83 -34.98
N ARG A 14 11.74 -0.35 -35.40
CA ARG A 14 11.53 -0.93 -36.74
C ARG A 14 10.09 -1.44 -36.95
N GLN A 15 9.13 -1.00 -36.12
CA GLN A 15 7.72 -1.39 -36.12
C GLN A 15 6.83 -0.13 -36.01
N SER A 16 5.57 -0.23 -36.47
CA SER A 16 4.57 0.83 -36.33
C SER A 16 4.40 1.20 -34.85
N SER A 17 4.78 2.43 -34.49
CA SER A 17 4.75 2.95 -33.12
C SER A 17 4.14 4.35 -33.09
N LEU A 18 3.63 4.77 -31.92
CA LEU A 18 3.10 6.11 -31.69
C LEU A 18 3.93 6.79 -30.59
N LEU A 19 4.41 8.00 -30.88
CA LEU A 19 4.97 8.92 -29.89
C LEU A 19 4.12 10.18 -29.84
N ALA A 20 3.62 10.51 -28.66
CA ALA A 20 2.93 11.77 -28.40
C ALA A 20 3.77 12.62 -27.42
N TYR A 21 4.11 13.84 -27.83
CA TYR A 21 4.90 14.78 -27.03
C TYR A 21 4.38 16.20 -27.25
N ALA A 22 4.29 16.99 -26.18
CA ALA A 22 3.94 18.41 -26.23
C ALA A 22 4.59 19.15 -25.05
N GLN A 23 5.08 20.37 -25.30
CA GLN A 23 5.74 21.20 -24.29
C GLN A 23 4.75 21.72 -23.22
N GLU A 24 3.52 22.05 -23.63
CA GLU A 24 2.49 22.63 -22.74
C GLU A 24 1.54 21.58 -22.14
N GLY A 25 1.49 20.38 -22.70
CA GLY A 25 0.72 19.26 -22.15
C GLY A 25 -0.07 18.45 -23.18
N ILE A 26 -0.62 17.32 -22.72
CA ILE A 26 -1.47 16.42 -23.51
C ILE A 26 -2.71 16.12 -22.66
N ALA A 27 -3.90 16.25 -23.26
CA ALA A 27 -5.17 15.85 -22.66
C ALA A 27 -5.77 14.67 -23.44
N LEU A 28 -6.14 13.61 -22.73
CA LEU A 28 -6.79 12.41 -23.27
C LEU A 28 -8.17 12.29 -22.62
N THR A 29 -9.23 12.59 -23.36
CA THR A 29 -10.60 12.65 -22.83
C THR A 29 -11.57 11.88 -23.71
N SER A 30 -12.54 11.20 -23.10
CA SER A 30 -13.64 10.52 -23.77
C SER A 30 -14.90 10.66 -22.90
N PRO A 31 -16.08 10.95 -23.47
CA PRO A 31 -17.34 10.91 -22.72
C PRO A 31 -17.75 9.49 -22.33
N GLU A 32 -17.19 8.49 -23.02
CA GLU A 32 -17.40 7.07 -22.75
C GLU A 32 -16.17 6.50 -22.03
N ASN A 33 -15.40 5.62 -22.68
CA ASN A 33 -14.33 4.87 -22.06
C ASN A 33 -12.96 5.25 -22.64
N ILE A 34 -11.92 5.12 -21.81
CA ILE A 34 -10.51 5.08 -22.22
C ILE A 34 -9.95 3.75 -21.70
N GLN A 35 -9.31 2.97 -22.59
CA GLN A 35 -8.65 1.72 -22.23
C GLN A 35 -7.17 1.79 -22.61
N LEU A 36 -6.29 1.43 -21.66
CA LEU A 36 -4.86 1.31 -21.86
C LEU A 36 -4.46 -0.15 -21.62
N THR A 37 -4.13 -0.88 -22.70
CA THR A 37 -3.77 -2.30 -22.65
C THR A 37 -2.43 -2.52 -23.32
N THR A 38 -1.59 -3.36 -22.73
CA THR A 38 -0.26 -3.74 -23.23
C THR A 38 -0.07 -5.24 -23.06
N GLY A 39 0.66 -5.88 -23.96
CA GLY A 39 1.07 -7.29 -23.83
C GLY A 39 2.29 -7.50 -22.94
N ASN A 40 2.92 -6.41 -22.47
CA ASN A 40 4.10 -6.47 -21.61
C ASN A 40 3.91 -5.55 -20.39
N SER A 41 4.46 -4.33 -20.41
CA SER A 41 4.45 -3.41 -19.27
C SER A 41 3.83 -2.06 -19.62
N LEU A 42 3.21 -1.43 -18.60
CA LEU A 42 2.73 -0.05 -18.61
C LEU A 42 3.48 0.72 -17.52
N THR A 43 3.96 1.92 -17.83
CA THR A 43 4.67 2.78 -16.87
C THR A 43 4.09 4.17 -16.89
N LEU A 44 3.80 4.72 -15.71
CA LEU A 44 3.36 6.09 -15.50
C LEU A 44 4.39 6.78 -14.61
N THR A 45 4.90 7.92 -15.05
CA THR A 45 5.93 8.65 -14.32
C THR A 45 5.63 10.14 -14.38
N SER A 46 5.67 10.80 -13.23
CA SER A 46 5.52 12.24 -13.07
C SER A 46 6.65 12.76 -12.18
N GLU A 47 7.12 13.98 -12.45
CA GLU A 47 8.12 14.64 -11.60
C GLU A 47 7.50 15.25 -10.36
N SER A 48 6.29 15.82 -10.50
CA SER A 48 5.60 16.54 -9.43
C SER A 48 4.58 15.64 -8.73
N GLN A 49 3.49 15.29 -9.41
CA GLN A 49 2.35 14.59 -8.80
C GLN A 49 1.65 13.69 -9.81
N THR A 50 1.04 12.63 -9.30
CA THR A 50 0.12 11.76 -10.05
C THR A 50 -1.17 11.65 -9.26
N ASP A 51 -2.27 12.10 -9.84
CA ASP A 51 -3.60 11.98 -9.23
C ASP A 51 -4.42 10.91 -9.96
N ILE A 52 -5.06 10.03 -9.20
CA ILE A 52 -6.01 9.02 -9.69
C ILE A 52 -7.32 9.23 -8.96
N ASN A 53 -8.33 9.69 -9.67
CA ASN A 53 -9.63 10.04 -9.10
C ASN A 53 -10.74 9.26 -9.82
N ALA A 54 -11.69 8.73 -9.06
CA ALA A 54 -12.92 8.14 -9.60
C ALA A 54 -14.11 8.56 -8.74
N LEU A 55 -15.25 8.86 -9.38
CA LEU A 55 -16.48 9.22 -8.68
C LEU A 55 -17.20 8.01 -8.05
N LYS A 56 -16.85 6.80 -8.51
CA LYS A 56 -17.39 5.55 -7.99
C LYS A 56 -16.29 4.74 -7.33
N ASN A 57 -15.52 3.99 -8.12
CA ASN A 57 -14.60 2.99 -7.62
C ASN A 57 -13.21 3.14 -8.24
N VAL A 58 -12.18 2.85 -7.44
CA VAL A 58 -10.83 2.57 -7.91
C VAL A 58 -10.46 1.16 -7.46
N THR A 59 -10.00 0.33 -8.38
CA THR A 59 -9.60 -1.06 -8.09
C THR A 59 -8.21 -1.31 -8.66
N PHE A 60 -7.34 -1.90 -7.84
CA PHE A 60 -6.02 -2.37 -8.24
C PHE A 60 -5.94 -3.88 -8.03
N SER A 61 -5.63 -4.61 -9.09
CA SER A 61 -5.53 -6.08 -9.07
C SER A 61 -4.25 -6.49 -9.77
N SER A 62 -3.54 -7.46 -9.20
CA SER A 62 -2.29 -8.01 -9.73
C SER A 62 -2.28 -9.52 -9.51
N ALA A 63 -1.69 -10.26 -10.44
CA ALA A 63 -1.54 -11.71 -10.32
C ALA A 63 -0.42 -12.12 -9.35
N GLU A 64 0.59 -11.26 -9.17
CA GLU A 64 1.78 -11.58 -8.38
C GLU A 64 1.92 -10.68 -7.15
N ALA A 65 2.00 -9.37 -7.33
CA ALA A 65 2.21 -8.43 -6.23
C ALA A 65 1.71 -7.00 -6.53
N VAL A 66 1.41 -6.26 -5.46
CA VAL A 66 1.20 -4.80 -5.46
C VAL A 66 2.16 -4.20 -4.44
N GLY A 67 2.88 -3.15 -4.82
CA GLY A 67 3.81 -2.44 -3.94
C GLY A 67 3.54 -0.94 -3.93
N LEU A 68 3.53 -0.33 -2.73
CA LEU A 68 3.37 1.10 -2.52
C LEU A 68 4.52 1.60 -1.64
N PHE A 69 5.20 2.66 -2.09
CA PHE A 69 6.38 3.19 -1.40
C PHE A 69 6.39 4.71 -1.43
N THR A 70 6.76 5.33 -0.30
CA THR A 70 6.92 6.78 -0.16
C THR A 70 8.23 7.09 0.57
N GLN A 71 8.97 8.09 0.08
CA GLN A 71 10.31 8.39 0.61
C GLN A 71 10.31 9.39 1.76
N LYS A 72 9.45 10.42 1.72
CA LYS A 72 9.54 11.59 2.61
C LYS A 72 8.30 11.79 3.48
N SER A 73 7.14 12.01 2.85
CA SER A 73 5.94 12.51 3.54
C SER A 73 5.00 11.42 4.07
N GLY A 74 5.37 10.15 3.94
CA GLY A 74 4.58 9.01 4.40
C GLY A 74 3.35 8.69 3.53
N MET A 75 2.53 7.75 4.01
CA MET A 75 1.28 7.30 3.38
C MET A 75 0.09 7.59 4.29
N LYS A 76 -1.07 7.87 3.68
CA LYS A 76 -2.33 8.09 4.37
C LYS A 76 -3.44 7.28 3.69
N LEU A 77 -4.26 6.61 4.49
CA LEU A 77 -5.38 5.78 4.04
C LEU A 77 -6.60 6.22 4.86
N PHE A 78 -7.65 6.68 4.20
CA PHE A 78 -8.84 7.23 4.85
C PHE A 78 -10.11 6.70 4.18
N ALA A 79 -11.12 6.41 4.99
CA ALA A 79 -12.50 6.19 4.56
C ALA A 79 -13.39 7.15 5.35
N ASN A 80 -14.17 7.99 4.65
CA ASN A 80 -15.14 8.88 5.32
C ASN A 80 -16.35 8.08 5.84
N GLN A 81 -16.74 7.06 5.08
CA GLN A 81 -17.80 6.11 5.40
C GLN A 81 -17.38 4.74 4.88
N GLY A 82 -17.93 3.69 5.51
CA GLY A 82 -17.56 2.32 5.20
C GLY A 82 -16.24 1.89 5.86
N ASP A 83 -15.95 0.60 5.75
CA ASP A 83 -14.85 -0.04 6.45
C ASP A 83 -13.54 0.03 5.67
N ILE A 84 -12.42 0.08 6.39
CA ILE A 84 -11.11 -0.24 5.83
C ILE A 84 -10.79 -1.68 6.23
N GLU A 85 -10.72 -2.57 5.25
CA GLU A 85 -10.34 -3.96 5.45
C GLU A 85 -8.91 -4.20 4.94
N VAL A 86 -8.07 -4.80 5.79
CA VAL A 86 -6.71 -5.23 5.43
C VAL A 86 -6.53 -6.68 5.83
N GLN A 87 -6.26 -7.54 4.85
CA GLN A 87 -6.23 -8.99 5.07
C GLN A 87 -5.08 -9.66 4.29
N ALA A 88 -4.45 -10.65 4.91
CA ALA A 88 -3.57 -11.61 4.24
C ALA A 88 -4.21 -13.00 4.38
N GLN A 89 -4.89 -13.47 3.33
CA GLN A 89 -5.79 -14.64 3.44
C GLN A 89 -5.05 -15.98 3.57
N ASN A 90 -3.84 -16.06 3.02
CA ASN A 90 -3.05 -17.30 2.96
C ASN A 90 -1.60 -17.09 3.43
N ALA A 91 -1.30 -15.96 4.07
CA ALA A 91 0.05 -15.55 4.44
C ALA A 91 0.03 -14.60 5.65
N ASN A 92 1.19 -14.12 6.07
CA ASN A 92 1.32 -13.24 7.22
C ASN A 92 0.95 -11.79 6.87
N LEU A 93 0.29 -11.11 7.80
CA LEU A 93 0.14 -9.66 7.81
C LEU A 93 1.16 -9.08 8.80
N ASN A 94 2.11 -8.29 8.31
CA ASN A 94 3.14 -7.65 9.12
C ASN A 94 2.90 -6.14 9.18
N MET A 95 2.88 -5.57 10.38
CA MET A 95 2.80 -4.12 10.62
C MET A 95 3.91 -3.72 11.59
N ALA A 96 4.72 -2.73 11.21
CA ALA A 96 5.82 -2.25 12.03
C ALA A 96 6.03 -0.74 11.82
N ALA A 97 6.46 -0.05 12.89
CA ALA A 97 6.91 1.32 12.84
C ALA A 97 8.25 1.44 13.60
N LYS A 98 9.12 2.36 13.16
CA LYS A 98 10.35 2.68 13.90
C LYS A 98 10.09 3.46 15.18
N GLN A 99 9.03 4.27 15.17
CA GLN A 99 8.54 5.02 16.32
C GLN A 99 7.27 4.32 16.82
N ASP A 100 6.25 5.08 17.20
CA ASP A 100 5.06 4.53 17.84
C ASP A 100 4.09 3.89 16.84
N ILE A 101 3.38 2.87 17.32
CA ILE A 101 2.14 2.36 16.71
C ILE A 101 1.01 2.75 17.66
N LYS A 102 -0.03 3.41 17.13
CA LYS A 102 -1.22 3.81 17.86
C LYS A 102 -2.46 3.17 17.22
N VAL A 103 -3.25 2.50 18.05
CA VAL A 103 -4.49 1.81 17.65
C VAL A 103 -5.60 2.27 18.59
N ASP A 104 -6.57 3.03 18.08
CA ASP A 104 -7.70 3.53 18.86
C ASP A 104 -9.02 3.14 18.21
N SER A 105 -10.02 2.93 19.06
CA SER A 105 -11.43 2.98 18.69
C SER A 105 -12.07 4.12 19.46
N VAL A 106 -12.67 5.09 18.77
CA VAL A 106 -13.21 6.31 19.40
C VAL A 106 -14.51 6.02 20.14
N ASP A 107 -15.46 5.38 19.44
CA ASP A 107 -16.79 5.09 19.99
C ASP A 107 -17.05 3.59 20.15
N GLY A 108 -16.10 2.75 19.75
CA GLY A 108 -16.29 1.30 19.61
C GLY A 108 -15.37 0.46 20.50
N LYS A 109 -14.91 -0.66 19.94
CA LYS A 109 -14.03 -1.62 20.62
C LYS A 109 -12.83 -1.98 19.76
N VAL A 110 -11.72 -2.32 20.40
CA VAL A 110 -10.60 -3.02 19.77
C VAL A 110 -10.74 -4.51 20.08
N THR A 111 -10.64 -5.37 19.06
CA THR A 111 -10.70 -6.82 19.22
C THR A 111 -9.50 -7.42 18.48
N ILE A 112 -8.68 -8.17 19.22
CA ILE A 112 -7.55 -8.93 18.67
C ILE A 112 -7.81 -10.40 18.99
N THR A 113 -7.94 -11.20 17.94
CA THR A 113 -8.27 -12.61 18.03
C THR A 113 -7.17 -13.43 17.38
N ALA A 114 -6.74 -14.48 18.05
CA ALA A 114 -5.82 -15.46 17.51
C ALA A 114 -6.34 -16.87 17.81
N LYS A 115 -6.09 -17.82 16.91
CA LYS A 115 -6.46 -19.22 17.09
C LYS A 115 -5.52 -19.94 18.06
N ASP A 116 -4.22 -19.75 17.85
CA ASP A 116 -3.20 -20.54 18.56
C ASP A 116 -2.66 -19.80 19.79
N ASN A 117 -2.17 -18.57 19.61
CA ASN A 117 -1.67 -17.74 20.71
C ASN A 117 -1.72 -16.24 20.38
N LEU A 118 -1.83 -15.41 21.43
CA LEU A 118 -1.66 -13.96 21.38
C LEU A 118 -0.57 -13.57 22.38
N THR A 119 0.45 -12.85 21.92
CA THR A 119 1.59 -12.43 22.76
C THR A 119 1.81 -10.93 22.66
N LEU A 120 1.90 -10.25 23.81
CA LEU A 120 2.25 -8.84 23.95
C LEU A 120 3.59 -8.77 24.68
N ILE A 121 4.59 -8.09 24.11
CA ILE A 121 5.95 -8.02 24.67
C ILE A 121 6.37 -6.56 24.84
N CYS A 122 6.92 -6.21 25.99
CA CYS A 122 7.46 -4.88 26.29
C CYS A 122 8.68 -4.98 27.20
N GLY A 123 9.85 -4.53 26.74
CA GLY A 123 11.06 -4.40 27.58
C GLY A 123 11.46 -5.68 28.33
N GLY A 124 11.30 -6.85 27.73
CA GLY A 124 11.58 -8.15 28.36
C GLY A 124 10.41 -8.76 29.15
N SER A 125 9.38 -7.97 29.46
CA SER A 125 8.13 -8.45 30.05
C SER A 125 7.12 -8.87 28.97
N TYR A 126 6.18 -9.76 29.28
CA TYR A 126 5.15 -10.20 28.34
C TYR A 126 3.84 -10.66 28.98
N ILE A 127 2.79 -10.62 28.16
CA ILE A 127 1.50 -11.29 28.37
C ILE A 127 1.31 -12.27 27.23
N LYS A 128 1.10 -13.56 27.53
CA LYS A 128 0.81 -14.58 26.53
C LYS A 128 -0.51 -15.26 26.86
N ILE A 129 -1.38 -15.35 25.86
CA ILE A 129 -2.70 -15.98 25.94
C ILE A 129 -2.71 -17.17 24.98
N SER A 130 -3.05 -18.36 25.47
CA SER A 130 -3.14 -19.59 24.68
C SER A 130 -4.25 -20.51 25.21
N SER A 131 -4.39 -21.71 24.63
CA SER A 131 -5.27 -22.76 25.15
C SER A 131 -4.93 -23.24 26.57
N GLU A 132 -3.71 -22.97 27.04
CA GLU A 132 -3.24 -23.35 28.38
C GLU A 132 -3.59 -22.29 29.44
N GLY A 133 -4.08 -21.12 29.03
CA GLY A 133 -4.44 -20.01 29.90
C GLY A 133 -3.65 -18.73 29.62
N ILE A 134 -3.44 -17.93 30.66
CA ILE A 134 -2.71 -16.67 30.62
C ILE A 134 -1.39 -16.83 31.36
N GLU A 135 -0.30 -16.50 30.68
CA GLU A 135 1.06 -16.49 31.22
C GLU A 135 1.58 -15.04 31.28
N LEU A 136 2.15 -14.66 32.42
CA LEU A 136 2.72 -13.34 32.67
C LEU A 136 4.21 -13.50 33.02
N GLY A 137 5.08 -12.89 32.24
CA GLY A 137 6.51 -12.81 32.55
C GLY A 137 6.92 -11.37 32.79
N ALA A 138 7.67 -11.10 33.85
CA ALA A 138 8.19 -9.79 34.20
C ALA A 138 9.69 -9.87 34.48
N GLN A 139 10.44 -8.84 34.07
CA GLN A 139 11.86 -8.70 34.36
C GLN A 139 12.00 -7.80 35.60
N ASP A 140 12.25 -8.43 36.77
CA ASP A 140 12.31 -7.83 38.12
C ASP A 140 11.08 -7.02 38.60
N ASN A 141 10.50 -7.48 39.72
CA ASN A 141 9.53 -6.79 40.58
C ASN A 141 8.08 -6.63 40.07
N VAL A 142 7.28 -7.68 40.24
CA VAL A 142 5.83 -7.53 40.42
C VAL A 142 5.64 -7.13 41.90
N LEU A 143 5.34 -5.85 42.16
CA LEU A 143 5.11 -5.19 43.47
C LEU A 143 6.30 -4.40 44.06
N SER A 144 6.25 -3.07 43.94
CA SER A 144 6.71 -2.11 44.95
C SER A 144 5.67 -1.03 45.14
#